data_AF-A0A4Q1T8U8-F1
#
_entry.id   AF-A0A4Q1T8U8-F1
#
_cell.length_a   1.000
_cell.length_b   1.000
_cell.length_c   1.000
_cell.angle_alpha   90.00
_cell.angle_beta   90.00
_cell.angle_gamma   90.00
#
_symmetry.space_group_name_H-M   'P 1'
#
loop_
_entity.id
_entity.type
_entity.pdbx_description
1 polymer ?
#
loop_
_entity_poly.entity_id
_entity_poly.type
_entity_poly.pdbx_seq_one_letter_code
_entity_poly.pdbx_strand_id
1 'polypeptide(L)'
;MFNLLFALLGTYIFYKRGLAFLLESRIMGNNKAESFSYYMFMLAGVILGEFIGLSAALYYLPDSMLAQVLIGTACAILCGESFYHYNKRVVRKIPTVQERKNY
;
A
#
# COMPACT_ATOMS: atom_id res chain seq x y z
N MET A 1 -5.71 10.34 -20.98
CA MET A 1 -4.46 9.91 -20.32
C MET A 1 -4.60 10.10 -18.82
N PHE A 2 -4.78 9.02 -18.07
CA PHE A 2 -4.69 9.07 -16.60
C PHE A 2 -3.29 9.59 -16.25
N ASN A 3 -3.20 10.69 -15.50
CA ASN A 3 -1.93 11.38 -15.30
C ASN A 3 -1.09 10.62 -14.27
N LEU A 4 -0.05 9.92 -14.73
CA LEU A 4 0.90 9.16 -13.89
C LEU A 4 1.37 9.98 -12.67
N LEU A 5 1.57 11.28 -12.87
CA LEU A 5 1.98 12.20 -11.80
C LEU A 5 0.98 12.22 -10.63
N PHE A 6 -0.33 12.26 -10.91
CA PHE A 6 -1.35 12.25 -9.86
C PHE A 6 -1.45 10.89 -9.17
N ALA A 7 -1.31 9.79 -9.92
CA ALA A 7 -1.28 8.44 -9.34
C ALA A 7 -0.09 8.27 -8.39
N LEU A 8 1.10 8.73 -8.80
CA LEU A 8 2.31 8.68 -7.97
C LEU A 8 2.19 9.59 -6.74
N LEU A 9 1.68 10.82 -6.90
CA LEU A 9 1.50 11.75 -5.78
C LEU A 9 0.50 11.20 -4.75
N GLY A 10 -0.65 10.70 -5.22
CA GLY A 10 -1.66 10.08 -4.35
C GLY A 10 -1.08 8.89 -3.61
N THR A 11 -0.46 7.95 -4.34
CA THR A 11 0.21 6.78 -3.77
C THR A 11 1.24 7.20 -2.71
N TYR A 12 2.07 8.19 -2.99
CA TYR A 12 3.09 8.68 -2.06
C TYR A 12 2.49 9.21 -0.76
N ILE A 13 1.42 10.02 -0.83
CA ILE A 13 0.77 10.60 0.35
C ILE A 13 0.22 9.49 1.26
N PHE A 14 -0.51 8.53 0.69
CA PHE A 14 -1.09 7.42 1.45
C PHE A 14 -0.01 6.48 1.99
N TYR A 15 1.00 6.15 1.17
CA TYR A 15 2.11 5.31 1.57
C TYR A 15 2.89 5.92 2.75
N LYS A 16 3.20 7.21 2.68
CA LYS A 16 3.92 7.92 3.76
C LYS A 16 3.13 7.91 5.07
N ARG A 17 1.80 8.12 5.00
CA ARG A 17 0.92 8.03 6.18
C ARG A 17 0.84 6.61 6.73
N GLY A 18 0.72 5.60 5.86
CA GLY A 18 0.72 4.19 6.26
C GLY A 18 1.99 3.80 7.01
N LEU A 19 3.16 4.23 6.50
CA LEU A 19 4.44 3.98 7.16
C LEU A 19 4.53 4.63 8.54
N ALA A 20 4.04 5.87 8.70
CA ALA A 20 4.03 6.55 9.98
C ALA A 20 3.18 5.79 11.02
N PHE A 21 1.97 5.36 10.65
CA PHE A 21 1.12 4.57 11.55
C PHE A 21 1.70 3.19 11.87
N LEU A 22 2.38 2.55 10.92
CA LEU A 22 3.02 1.26 11.14
C LEU A 22 4.22 1.37 12.11
N LEU A 23 4.97 2.47 12.02
CA LEU A 23 6.03 2.76 12.97
C LEU A 23 5.47 3.05 14.36
N GLU A 24 4.41 3.86 14.43
CA GLU A 24 3.71 4.16 15.68
C GLU A 24 3.18 2.89 16.35
N SER A 25 2.55 1.99 15.58
CA SER A 25 2.04 0.72 16.11
C SER A 25 3.15 -0.14 16.71
N ARG A 26 4.32 -0.17 16.06
CA ARG A 26 5.48 -0.93 16.57
C ARG A 26 6.11 -0.28 17.81
N ILE A 27 6.27 1.04 17.80
CA ILE A 27 6.92 1.77 18.90
C ILE A 27 6.03 1.75 20.16
N MET A 28 4.74 2.00 19.99
CA MET A 28 3.77 2.13 21.09
C MET A 28 3.02 0.83 21.43
N GLY A 29 3.16 -0.22 20.61
CA GLY A 29 2.37 -1.47 20.78
C GLY A 29 0.88 -1.29 20.52
N ASN A 30 0.50 -0.31 19.69
CA ASN A 30 -0.91 0.05 19.46
C ASN A 30 -1.50 -0.68 18.24
N ASN A 31 -2.33 -1.69 18.50
CA ASN A 31 -3.00 -2.47 17.45
C ASN A 31 -3.92 -1.62 16.55
N LYS A 32 -4.51 -0.51 17.04
CA LYS A 32 -5.35 0.36 16.21
C LYS A 32 -4.53 1.05 15.12
N ALA A 33 -3.31 1.50 15.45
CA ALA A 33 -2.41 2.14 14.50
C ALA A 33 -1.95 1.13 13.42
N GLU A 34 -1.83 -0.15 13.75
CA GLU A 34 -1.54 -1.19 12.76
C GLU A 34 -2.69 -1.34 11.74
N SER A 35 -3.95 -1.37 12.19
CA SER A 35 -5.10 -1.41 11.27
C SER A 35 -5.18 -0.16 10.40
N PHE A 36 -4.92 1.03 10.94
CA PHE A 36 -4.87 2.26 10.15
C PHE A 36 -3.72 2.25 9.13
N SER A 37 -2.57 1.69 9.49
CA SER A 37 -1.45 1.53 8.55
C SER A 37 -1.85 0.66 7.37
N TYR A 38 -2.54 -0.46 7.63
CA TYR A 38 -3.02 -1.38 6.60
C TYR A 38 -3.97 -0.69 5.63
N TYR A 39 -4.97 0.04 6.14
CA TYR A 39 -5.89 0.79 5.27
C TYR A 39 -5.19 1.82 4.39
N MET A 40 -4.19 2.53 4.92
CA MET A 40 -3.41 3.51 4.15
C MET A 40 -2.55 2.84 3.06
N PHE A 41 -1.95 1.68 3.35
CA PHE A 41 -1.22 0.92 2.34
C PHE A 41 -2.14 0.33 1.28
N MET A 42 -3.34 -0.12 1.64
CA MET A 42 -4.34 -0.57 0.68
C MET A 42 -4.80 0.56 -0.23
N LEU A 43 -5.06 1.77 0.29
CA LEU A 43 -5.38 2.93 -0.54
C LEU A 43 -4.24 3.31 -1.50
N ALA A 44 -2.99 3.27 -1.03
CA ALA A 44 -1.83 3.47 -1.90
C ALA A 44 -1.74 2.38 -2.99
N GLY A 45 -2.01 1.13 -2.62
CA GLY A 45 -2.06 -0.01 -3.52
C GLY A 45 -3.14 0.10 -4.58
N VAL A 46 -4.35 0.55 -4.21
CA VAL A 46 -5.46 0.78 -5.14
C VAL A 46 -5.08 1.82 -6.19
N ILE A 47 -4.58 2.98 -5.78
CA ILE A 47 -4.24 4.06 -6.71
C ILE A 47 -3.17 3.62 -7.70
N LEU A 48 -2.09 2.99 -7.21
CA LEU A 48 -1.00 2.56 -8.07
C LEU A 48 -1.38 1.35 -8.92
N GLY A 49 -2.02 0.37 -8.29
CA GLY A 49 -2.36 -0.92 -8.91
C GLY A 49 -3.46 -0.78 -9.95
N GLU A 50 -4.48 0.06 -9.73
CA GLU A 50 -5.44 0.38 -10.79
C GLU A 50 -4.75 1.10 -11.95
N PHE A 51 -3.87 2.07 -11.67
CA PHE A 51 -3.15 2.78 -12.72
C PHE A 51 -2.32 1.82 -13.59
N ILE A 52 -1.53 0.94 -12.97
CA ILE A 52 -0.69 -0.04 -13.67
C ILE A 52 -1.57 -1.07 -14.39
N GLY A 53 -2.55 -1.63 -13.69
CA GLY A 53 -3.41 -2.70 -14.20
C GLY A 53 -4.26 -2.24 -15.38
N LEU A 54 -4.88 -1.06 -15.30
CA LEU A 54 -5.65 -0.48 -16.41
C LEU A 54 -4.75 -0.08 -17.56
N SER A 55 -3.56 0.49 -17.30
CA SER A 55 -2.61 0.84 -18.38
C SER A 55 -2.14 -0.40 -19.14
N ALA A 56 -1.83 -1.49 -18.44
CA ALA A 56 -1.46 -2.76 -19.05
C ALA A 56 -2.64 -3.40 -19.81
N ALA A 57 -3.83 -3.43 -19.20
CA ALA A 57 -4.99 -4.05 -19.81
C ALA A 57 -5.49 -3.27 -21.05
N LEU A 58 -5.42 -1.94 -21.04
CA LEU A 58 -5.73 -1.12 -22.23
C LEU A 58 -4.76 -1.39 -23.38
N TYR A 59 -3.50 -1.73 -23.09
CA TYR A 59 -2.50 -2.01 -24.12
C TYR A 59 -2.65 -3.41 -24.72
N TYR A 60 -2.89 -4.42 -23.89
CA TYR A 60 -2.93 -5.83 -24.33
C TYR A 60 -4.34 -6.36 -24.65
N LEU A 61 -5.37 -5.82 -24.00
CA LEU A 61 -6.76 -6.29 -24.07
C LEU A 61 -7.75 -5.11 -24.14
N PRO A 62 -7.64 -4.22 -25.16
CA PRO A 62 -8.45 -3.01 -25.25
C PRO A 62 -9.96 -3.28 -25.36
N ASP A 63 -10.36 -4.40 -25.95
CA ASP A 63 -11.76 -4.68 -26.27
C ASP A 63 -12.52 -5.41 -25.14
N SER A 64 -11.82 -5.84 -24.08
CA SER A 64 -12.44 -6.59 -22.98
C SER A 64 -12.49 -5.75 -21.69
N MET A 65 -13.57 -4.99 -21.54
CA MET A 65 -13.82 -4.18 -20.34
C MET A 65 -13.83 -5.04 -19.05
N LEU A 66 -14.37 -6.26 -19.12
CA LEU A 66 -14.41 -7.16 -17.97
C LEU A 66 -13.00 -7.61 -17.56
N ALA A 67 -12.12 -7.92 -18.53
CA ALA A 67 -10.72 -8.24 -18.25
C ALA A 67 -9.96 -7.04 -17.66
N GLN A 68 -10.22 -5.82 -18.15
CA GLN A 68 -9.61 -4.60 -17.61
C GLN A 68 -9.95 -4.38 -16.14
N VAL A 69 -11.22 -4.56 -15.75
CA VAL A 69 -11.66 -4.43 -14.35
C VAL A 69 -11.00 -5.51 -13.47
N LEU A 70 -10.96 -6.76 -13.93
CA LEU A 70 -10.35 -7.86 -13.18
C LEU A 70 -8.85 -7.64 -12.99
N ILE A 71 -8.13 -7.25 -14.04
CA ILE A 71 -6.68 -7.00 -13.98
C ILE A 71 -6.40 -5.78 -13.09
N GLY A 72 -7.15 -4.68 -13.25
CA GLY A 72 -7.02 -3.49 -12.42
C GLY A 72 -7.21 -3.80 -10.94
N THR A 73 -8.26 -4.56 -10.62
CA THR A 73 -8.57 -4.95 -9.24
C THR A 73 -7.52 -5.90 -8.66
N ALA A 74 -7.06 -6.88 -9.44
CA ALA A 74 -6.00 -7.80 -9.02
C ALA A 74 -4.70 -7.04 -8.73
N CYS A 75 -4.30 -6.12 -9.61
CA CYS A 75 -3.12 -5.28 -9.41
C CYS A 75 -3.26 -4.38 -8.16
N ALA A 76 -4.43 -3.77 -7.94
CA ALA A 76 -4.72 -2.97 -6.77
C ALA A 76 -4.50 -3.73 -5.45
N ILE A 77 -5.08 -4.94 -5.35
CA ILE A 77 -4.95 -5.79 -4.17
C ILE A 77 -3.50 -6.22 -3.97
N LEU A 78 -2.84 -6.71 -5.02
CA LEU A 78 -1.46 -7.18 -4.95
C LEU A 78 -0.50 -6.07 -4.54
N CYS A 79 -0.65 -4.86 -5.10
CA CYS A 79 0.18 -3.71 -4.71
C CYS A 79 -0.04 -3.33 -3.25
N GLY A 80 -1.29 -3.27 -2.78
CA GLY A 80 -1.62 -2.93 -1.39
C GLY A 80 -1.04 -3.91 -0.38
N GLU A 81 -1.25 -5.20 -0.62
CA GLU A 81 -0.71 -6.29 0.20
C GLU A 81 0.82 -6.28 0.21
N SER A 82 1.44 -6.08 -0.96
CA SER A 82 2.89 -5.99 -1.09
C SER A 82 3.46 -4.84 -0.27
N PHE A 83 2.85 -3.66 -0.32
CA PHE A 83 3.27 -2.51 0.47
C PHE A 83 3.19 -2.80 1.97
N TYR A 84 2.07 -3.33 2.44
CA TYR A 84 1.91 -3.64 3.86
C TYR A 84 2.91 -4.70 4.33
N HIS A 85 2.98 -5.85 3.65
CA HIS A 85 3.82 -6.97 4.09
C HIS A 85 5.32 -6.67 3.99
N TYR A 86 5.75 -5.96 2.95
CA TYR A 86 7.14 -5.53 2.83
C TYR A 86 7.53 -4.62 3.99
N ASN A 87 6.75 -3.56 4.24
CA ASN A 87 7.04 -2.61 5.30
C ASN A 87 6.91 -3.23 6.69
N LYS A 88 5.95 -4.13 6.92
CA LYS A 88 5.80 -4.86 8.19
C LYS A 88 7.04 -5.67 8.51
N ARG A 89 7.63 -6.36 7.51
CA ARG A 89 8.89 -7.10 7.70
C ARG A 89 10.06 -6.19 8.06
N VAL A 90 10.14 -5.01 7.45
CA VAL A 90 11.18 -4.02 7.73
C VAL A 90 11.01 -3.43 9.13
N VAL A 91 9.81 -2.96 9.47
CA VAL A 91 9.51 -2.30 10.75
C VAL A 91 9.60 -3.25 11.94
N ARG A 92 9.31 -4.55 11.76
CA ARG A 92 9.49 -5.57 12.82
C ARG A 92 10.92 -5.66 13.35
N LYS A 93 11.92 -5.24 12.58
CA LYS A 93 13.33 -5.20 13.03
C LYS A 93 13.59 -4.06 14.03
N ILE A 94 12.67 -3.12 14.19
CA ILE A 94 12.80 -1.98 15.10
C ILE A 94 12.35 -2.44 16.50
N PRO A 95 13.20 -2.29 17.52
CA PRO A 95 12.87 -2.66 18.89
C PRO A 95 11.82 -1.71 19.47
N THR A 96 10.89 -2.26 20.24
CA THR A 96 9.82 -1.50 20.91
C THR A 96 10.38 -0.66 22.06
N VAL A 97 9.62 0.34 22.53
CA VAL A 97 10.02 1.16 23.68
C VAL A 97 10.12 0.31 24.96
N GLN A 98 9.30 -0.72 25.09
CA GLN A 98 9.35 -1.66 26.21
C GLN A 98 10.59 -2.57 26.15
N GLU A 99 10.92 -3.08 24.96
CA GLU A 99 12.15 -3.88 24.75
C GLU A 99 13.40 -3.07 25.07
N ARG A 100 13.45 -1.77 24.71
CA ARG A 100 14.60 -0.90 25.02
C ARG A 100 14.78 -0.58 26.50
N LYS A 101 13.71 -0.63 27.31
CA LYS A 101 13.79 -0.38 28.77
C LYS A 101 14.36 -1.55 29.55
N ASN A 102 14.46 -2.74 28.94
CA ASN A 102 14.97 -3.96 29.56
C ASN A 102 16.44 -4.26 29.18
N TYR A 103 17.10 -3.35 28.45
CA TYR A 103 18.55 -3.34 28.22
C TYR A 103 19.21 -2.34 29.16
#